data_AF-A0A383A0N0-F1
#
_entry.id   AF-A0A383A0N0-F1
#
_cell.length_a   1.000
_cell.length_b   1.000
_cell.length_c   1.000
_cell.angle_alpha   90.00
_cell.angle_beta   90.00
_cell.angle_gamma   90.00
#
_symmetry.space_group_name_H-M   'P 1'
#
loop_
_entity.id
_entity.type
_entity.pdbx_description
1 polymer ?
#
loop_
_entity_poly.entity_id
_entity_poly.type
_entity_poly.pdbx_seq_one_letter_code
_entity_poly.pdbx_strand_id
1 'polypeptide(L)'
;DVLSASQNDDKIAWYEQEGEGGPVQQTYVPDNNFEQALIDLGYDDALDDSVFTENISGVTGLNVDDKEINDLTGIEDFTALTGLGCADNELSSLDLSANTGLTQLSCNTNQLTSLDVSNNTALTYLDCQDNQLTSLDVSSNTALTSLNCEINQLTILDVSANTALTLLYCMGNQLIHLNMKNGVTDGLTSFDATDNSLICIEVNAEDVDYATENWTSENGNIDVGVIFDEYCVPEGYTYISDNNFEQALIGLGY
;
A
#
# COMPACT_ATOMS: atom_id res chain seq x y z
N ASP A 1 45.64 -31.74 39.40
CA ASP A 1 44.52 -30.78 39.38
C ASP A 1 44.93 -29.58 38.55
N VAL A 2 44.76 -29.63 37.22
CA VAL A 2 43.50 -29.49 36.45
C VAL A 2 42.93 -28.06 36.55
N LEU A 3 43.27 -27.30 35.49
CA LEU A 3 42.48 -26.29 34.77
C LEU A 3 41.98 -25.03 35.52
N SER A 4 42.58 -23.89 35.17
CA SER A 4 41.79 -22.74 34.67
C SER A 4 42.49 -22.22 33.41
N ALA A 5 41.87 -22.47 32.25
CA ALA A 5 42.38 -22.09 30.95
C ALA A 5 42.39 -20.56 30.75
N SER A 6 43.43 -20.11 30.05
CA SER A 6 43.63 -18.78 29.48
C SER A 6 42.87 -18.57 28.18
N GLN A 7 42.94 -17.34 27.65
CA GLN A 7 42.54 -16.86 26.30
C GLN A 7 41.03 -16.53 26.24
N ASN A 8 40.56 -15.29 26.11
CA ASN A 8 41.06 -14.10 25.41
C ASN A 8 41.38 -14.34 23.92
N ASP A 9 40.70 -15.30 23.29
CA ASP A 9 40.61 -15.44 21.85
C ASP A 9 39.14 -15.58 21.48
N ASP A 10 38.49 -14.45 21.19
CA ASP A 10 37.74 -14.31 19.95
C ASP A 10 38.09 -12.93 19.41
N LYS A 11 39.21 -12.94 18.68
CA LYS A 11 39.66 -11.85 17.84
C LYS A 11 38.53 -11.53 16.88
N ILE A 12 37.85 -10.41 17.11
CA ILE A 12 37.33 -9.60 16.01
C ILE A 12 38.57 -9.30 15.17
N ALA A 13 38.76 -10.07 14.11
CA ALA A 13 39.79 -9.83 13.11
C ALA A 13 39.33 -8.60 12.31
N TRP A 14 39.61 -7.41 12.86
CA TRP A 14 39.70 -6.20 12.07
C TRP A 14 40.88 -6.42 11.11
N TYR A 15 40.58 -6.83 9.89
CA TYR A 15 41.51 -6.58 8.80
C TYR A 15 41.46 -5.07 8.55
N GLU A 16 42.38 -4.34 9.19
CA GLU A 16 42.83 -3.03 8.68
C GLU A 16 43.39 -3.28 7.28
N GLN A 17 42.55 -3.11 6.26
CA GLN A 17 43.04 -2.70 4.95
C GLN A 17 43.35 -1.21 5.06
N GLU A 18 44.63 -0.86 4.96
CA GLU A 18 45.05 0.50 4.66
C GLU A 18 44.49 0.90 3.28
N GLY A 19 43.36 1.60 3.31
CA GLY A 19 42.69 2.22 2.19
C GLY A 19 41.62 3.15 2.74
N GLU A 20 41.57 4.40 2.28
CA GLU A 20 40.59 5.38 2.75
C GLU A 20 39.16 4.91 2.45
N GLY A 21 38.45 4.41 3.48
CA GLY A 21 37.05 4.06 3.40
C GLY A 21 36.52 3.80 4.81
N GLY A 22 35.40 4.42 5.18
CA GLY A 22 34.69 4.08 6.40
C GLY A 22 34.21 2.61 6.37
N PRO A 23 33.58 2.11 7.45
CA PRO A 23 32.93 0.80 7.40
C PRO A 23 31.94 0.79 6.22
N VAL A 24 32.10 -0.19 5.32
CA VAL A 24 31.20 -0.36 4.19
C VAL A 24 29.86 -0.82 4.74
N GLN A 25 28.81 -0.03 4.56
CA GLN A 25 27.48 -0.37 5.04
C GLN A 25 26.85 -1.33 4.02
N GLN A 26 26.39 -2.48 4.51
CA GLN A 26 25.61 -3.44 3.75
C GLN A 26 24.19 -3.49 4.30
N THR A 27 23.24 -3.67 3.40
CA THR A 27 21.82 -3.90 3.64
C THR A 27 21.57 -5.39 3.59
N TYR A 28 20.86 -5.93 4.58
CA TYR A 28 20.51 -7.34 4.64
C TYR A 28 19.32 -7.64 3.72
N VAL A 29 19.47 -8.63 2.83
CA VAL A 29 18.48 -9.01 1.82
C VAL A 29 18.30 -10.53 1.84
N PRO A 30 17.47 -11.09 2.74
CA PRO A 30 17.39 -12.54 3.00
C PRO A 30 16.66 -13.36 1.94
N ASP A 31 15.86 -12.72 1.09
CA ASP A 31 15.12 -13.40 0.04
C ASP A 31 16.02 -13.55 -1.20
N ASN A 32 16.43 -14.79 -1.50
CA ASN A 32 17.30 -15.08 -2.64
C ASN A 32 16.72 -14.61 -3.97
N ASN A 33 15.39 -14.56 -4.13
CA ASN A 33 14.77 -14.08 -5.37
C ASN A 33 14.82 -12.55 -5.44
N PHE A 34 14.67 -11.86 -4.30
CA PHE A 34 14.86 -10.42 -4.25
C PHE A 34 16.32 -10.05 -4.51
N GLU A 35 17.26 -10.71 -3.83
CA GLU A 35 18.70 -10.52 -4.04
C GLU A 35 19.10 -10.85 -5.48
N GLN A 36 18.60 -11.95 -6.06
CA GLN A 36 18.82 -12.27 -7.46
C GLN A 36 18.29 -11.19 -8.41
N ALA A 37 17.13 -10.59 -8.10
CA ALA A 37 16.62 -9.47 -8.87
C ALA A 37 17.54 -8.23 -8.78
N LEU A 38 18.15 -7.98 -7.61
CA LEU A 38 19.16 -6.92 -7.45
C LEU A 38 20.43 -7.19 -8.25
N ILE A 39 20.90 -8.45 -8.29
CA ILE A 39 22.03 -8.87 -9.14
C ILE A 39 21.68 -8.65 -10.62
N ASP A 40 20.50 -9.08 -11.06
CA ASP A 40 20.05 -8.95 -12.45
C ASP A 40 19.94 -7.48 -12.90
N LEU A 41 19.59 -6.59 -11.96
CA LEU A 41 19.54 -5.14 -12.16
C LEU A 41 20.91 -4.47 -12.04
N GLY A 42 21.94 -5.19 -11.59
CA GLY A 42 23.32 -4.71 -11.45
C GLY A 42 23.57 -3.88 -10.18
N TYR A 43 22.72 -4.03 -9.16
CA TYR A 43 22.92 -3.43 -7.84
C TYR A 43 23.77 -4.30 -6.92
N ASP A 44 23.87 -5.59 -7.24
CA ASP A 44 24.56 -6.59 -6.43
C ASP A 44 25.40 -7.54 -7.29
N ASP A 45 26.32 -8.29 -6.69
CA ASP A 45 27.27 -9.16 -7.40
C ASP A 45 27.29 -10.63 -6.94
N ALA A 46 26.64 -10.96 -5.83
CA ALA A 46 26.56 -12.32 -5.30
C ALA A 46 25.24 -12.55 -4.57
N LEU A 47 24.87 -13.82 -4.42
CA LEU A 47 23.82 -14.23 -3.47
C LEU A 47 24.48 -14.50 -2.12
N ASP A 48 24.56 -13.49 -1.27
CA ASP A 48 25.20 -13.57 0.04
C ASP A 48 24.39 -12.95 1.20
N ASP A 49 23.08 -12.84 0.99
CA ASP A 49 22.09 -12.19 1.85
C ASP A 49 22.37 -10.68 2.07
N SER A 50 23.15 -10.04 1.20
CA SER A 50 23.58 -8.66 1.41
C SER A 50 23.91 -7.86 0.15
N VAL A 51 23.47 -6.60 0.12
CA VAL A 51 23.85 -5.64 -0.93
C VAL A 51 24.56 -4.44 -0.31
N PHE A 52 25.54 -3.86 -1.00
CA PHE A 52 26.14 -2.60 -0.53
C PHE A 52 25.10 -1.47 -0.55
N THR A 53 24.85 -0.86 0.61
CA THR A 53 23.81 0.19 0.76
C THR A 53 24.06 1.39 -0.17
N GLU A 54 25.32 1.69 -0.48
CA GLU A 54 25.67 2.76 -1.43
C GLU A 54 25.16 2.49 -2.86
N ASN A 55 25.00 1.22 -3.26
CA ASN A 55 24.48 0.86 -4.58
C ASN A 55 22.98 1.08 -4.71
N ILE A 56 22.23 0.94 -3.62
CA ILE A 56 20.76 0.99 -3.61
C ILE A 56 20.19 2.31 -3.07
N SER A 57 20.91 3.00 -2.19
CA SER A 57 20.39 4.19 -1.48
C SER A 57 19.99 5.35 -2.41
N GLY A 58 20.61 5.44 -3.60
CA GLY A 58 20.29 6.43 -4.63
C GLY A 58 19.27 5.97 -5.68
N VAL A 59 18.74 4.75 -5.59
CA VAL A 59 17.77 4.21 -6.56
C VAL A 59 16.41 4.87 -6.37
N THR A 60 15.90 5.48 -7.43
CA THR A 60 14.61 6.21 -7.40
C THR A 60 13.44 5.39 -7.91
N GLY A 61 13.69 4.30 -8.64
CA GLY A 61 12.69 3.40 -9.16
C GLY A 61 13.20 1.97 -9.15
N LEU A 62 12.42 1.06 -8.58
CA LEU A 62 12.71 -0.37 -8.50
C LEU A 62 11.52 -1.13 -9.07
N ASN A 63 11.77 -2.03 -10.02
CA ASN A 63 10.78 -2.98 -10.52
C ASN A 63 11.34 -4.39 -10.31
N VAL A 64 10.63 -5.16 -9.49
CA VAL A 64 10.89 -6.56 -9.16
C VAL A 64 9.62 -7.40 -9.34
N ASP A 65 8.82 -7.06 -10.35
CA ASP A 65 7.59 -7.78 -10.69
C ASP A 65 7.91 -9.19 -11.22
N ASP A 66 7.05 -10.17 -10.92
CA ASP A 66 7.12 -11.55 -11.42
C ASP A 66 8.48 -12.21 -11.15
N LYS A 67 8.84 -12.25 -9.86
CA LYS A 67 10.14 -12.79 -9.37
C LYS A 67 10.01 -13.89 -8.34
N GLU A 68 8.78 -14.31 -7.99
CA GLU A 68 8.54 -15.27 -6.91
C GLU A 68 9.13 -14.78 -5.56
N ILE A 69 9.16 -13.45 -5.34
CA ILE A 69 9.68 -12.84 -4.11
C ILE A 69 8.67 -13.03 -2.98
N ASN A 70 9.14 -13.49 -1.84
CA ASN A 70 8.33 -13.72 -0.65
C ASN A 70 8.56 -12.65 0.43
N ASP A 71 9.73 -12.03 0.44
CA ASP A 71 10.15 -11.04 1.44
C ASP A 71 10.99 -9.91 0.79
N LEU A 72 10.59 -8.66 1.02
CA LEU A 72 11.29 -7.45 0.56
C LEU A 72 12.16 -6.81 1.65
N THR A 73 12.49 -7.51 2.73
CA THR A 73 13.45 -7.05 3.74
C THR A 73 14.72 -6.51 3.07
N GLY A 74 15.14 -5.31 3.46
CA GLY A 74 16.18 -4.52 2.82
C GLY A 74 15.64 -3.35 1.98
N ILE A 75 14.35 -3.35 1.62
CA ILE A 75 13.72 -2.24 0.88
C ILE A 75 13.75 -0.92 1.64
N GLU A 76 13.84 -0.95 2.97
CA GLU A 76 13.92 0.22 3.84
C GLU A 76 15.15 1.10 3.57
N ASP A 77 16.23 0.52 3.02
CA ASP A 77 17.48 1.22 2.70
C ASP A 77 17.49 1.85 1.29
N PHE A 78 16.44 1.62 0.48
CA PHE A 78 16.19 2.34 -0.76
C PHE A 78 15.61 3.74 -0.44
N THR A 79 16.40 4.56 0.24
CA THR A 79 15.96 5.83 0.83
C THR A 79 15.53 6.90 -0.20
N ALA A 80 16.00 6.80 -1.45
CA ALA A 80 15.61 7.69 -2.54
C ALA A 80 14.42 7.18 -3.37
N LEU A 81 13.80 6.05 -2.99
CA LEU A 81 12.77 5.38 -3.80
C LEU A 81 11.51 6.25 -3.95
N THR A 82 11.12 6.47 -5.21
CA THR A 82 9.91 7.21 -5.60
C THR A 82 8.90 6.34 -6.35
N GLY A 83 9.33 5.21 -6.91
CA GLY A 83 8.46 4.24 -7.56
C GLY A 83 8.89 2.80 -7.22
N LEU A 84 7.93 1.98 -6.81
CA LEU A 84 8.14 0.55 -6.53
C LEU A 84 7.12 -0.28 -7.30
N GLY A 85 7.60 -1.18 -8.14
CA GLY A 85 6.84 -2.31 -8.69
C GLY A 85 7.31 -3.60 -8.02
N CYS A 86 6.39 -4.29 -7.36
CA CYS A 86 6.58 -5.61 -6.78
C CYS A 86 5.36 -6.52 -7.03
N ALA A 87 4.70 -6.31 -8.18
CA ALA A 87 3.53 -7.04 -8.60
C ALA A 87 3.83 -8.51 -8.91
N ASP A 88 2.81 -9.37 -8.88
CA ASP A 88 2.90 -10.78 -9.26
C ASP A 88 4.01 -11.53 -8.47
N ASN A 89 3.96 -11.41 -7.15
CA ASN A 89 4.89 -12.04 -6.22
C ASN A 89 4.13 -12.80 -5.11
N GLU A 90 4.84 -13.29 -4.11
CA GLU A 90 4.30 -14.08 -3.00
C GLU A 90 4.37 -13.31 -1.66
N LEU A 91 4.37 -11.97 -1.70
CA LEU A 91 4.53 -11.14 -0.51
C LEU A 91 3.34 -11.32 0.43
N SER A 92 3.63 -11.71 1.67
CA SER A 92 2.66 -11.75 2.77
C SER A 92 2.68 -10.48 3.64
N SER A 93 3.77 -9.71 3.56
CA SER A 93 3.95 -8.42 4.22
C SER A 93 4.77 -7.48 3.35
N LEU A 94 4.53 -6.18 3.51
CA LEU A 94 5.26 -5.13 2.81
C LEU A 94 5.42 -3.92 3.74
N ASP A 95 6.64 -3.72 4.26
CA ASP A 95 6.98 -2.56 5.09
C ASP A 95 7.64 -1.49 4.23
N LEU A 96 6.97 -0.35 4.05
CA LEU A 96 7.44 0.81 3.29
C LEU A 96 7.57 2.05 4.18
N SER A 97 7.62 1.87 5.50
CA SER A 97 7.61 2.97 6.47
C SER A 97 8.83 3.89 6.34
N ALA A 98 9.97 3.37 5.88
CA ALA A 98 11.18 4.15 5.60
C ALA A 98 11.16 4.84 4.22
N ASN A 99 10.39 4.33 3.26
CA ASN A 99 10.33 4.84 1.88
C ASN A 99 9.36 6.02 1.74
N THR A 100 9.52 7.03 2.58
CA THR A 100 8.62 8.21 2.66
C THR A 100 8.53 9.05 1.38
N GLY A 101 9.49 8.89 0.46
CA GLY A 101 9.52 9.55 -0.85
C GLY A 101 8.66 8.87 -1.93
N LEU A 102 7.99 7.76 -1.61
CA LEU A 102 7.25 6.95 -2.59
C LEU A 102 6.05 7.73 -3.17
N THR A 103 5.96 7.75 -4.50
CA THR A 103 4.91 8.42 -5.27
C THR A 103 4.07 7.44 -6.08
N GLN A 104 4.63 6.27 -6.39
CA GLN A 104 3.99 5.20 -7.17
C GLN A 104 4.27 3.86 -6.51
N LEU A 105 3.22 3.11 -6.18
CA LEU A 105 3.32 1.77 -5.64
C LEU A 105 2.43 0.81 -6.44
N SER A 106 3.05 -0.24 -7.01
CA SER A 106 2.36 -1.41 -7.56
C SER A 106 2.75 -2.62 -6.74
N CYS A 107 1.78 -3.19 -6.03
CA CYS A 107 1.92 -4.39 -5.21
C CYS A 107 0.76 -5.37 -5.47
N ASN A 108 0.15 -5.28 -6.65
CA ASN A 108 -0.95 -6.12 -7.08
C ASN A 108 -0.52 -7.59 -7.25
N THR A 109 -1.49 -8.50 -7.21
CA THR A 109 -1.26 -9.95 -7.29
C THR A 109 -0.23 -10.43 -6.27
N ASN A 110 -0.55 -10.28 -4.99
CA ASN A 110 0.27 -10.74 -3.87
C ASN A 110 -0.62 -11.42 -2.80
N GLN A 111 -0.06 -11.68 -1.62
CA GLN A 111 -0.77 -12.33 -0.50
C GLN A 111 -0.89 -11.40 0.71
N LEU A 112 -0.91 -10.08 0.50
CA LEU A 112 -0.94 -9.09 1.58
C LEU A 112 -2.28 -9.14 2.30
N THR A 113 -2.24 -9.32 3.62
CA THR A 113 -3.42 -9.22 4.49
C THR A 113 -3.63 -7.82 5.06
N SER A 114 -2.59 -6.99 5.03
CA SER A 114 -2.59 -5.60 5.46
C SER A 114 -1.57 -4.81 4.66
N LEU A 115 -1.86 -3.53 4.44
CA LEU A 115 -0.96 -2.60 3.78
C LEU A 115 -1.04 -1.24 4.51
N ASP A 116 0.08 -0.81 5.08
CA ASP A 116 0.20 0.50 5.72
C ASP A 116 0.92 1.47 4.78
N VAL A 117 0.21 2.50 4.34
CA VAL A 117 0.72 3.57 3.47
C VAL A 117 0.71 4.94 4.16
N SER A 118 0.53 4.99 5.49
CA SER A 118 0.36 6.25 6.22
C SER A 118 1.58 7.16 6.16
N ASN A 119 2.79 6.58 6.02
CA ASN A 119 4.05 7.31 5.91
C ASN A 119 4.37 7.73 4.47
N ASN A 120 3.68 7.18 3.47
CA ASN A 120 3.92 7.45 2.05
C ASN A 120 2.98 8.57 1.55
N THR A 121 3.00 9.72 2.24
CA THR A 121 2.06 10.83 2.01
C THR A 121 2.17 11.47 0.62
N ALA A 122 3.25 11.18 -0.11
CA ALA A 122 3.48 11.62 -1.48
C ALA A 122 2.90 10.68 -2.55
N LEU A 123 2.24 9.58 -2.17
CA LEU A 123 1.63 8.65 -3.11
C LEU A 123 0.59 9.36 -4.00
N THR A 124 0.75 9.14 -5.30
CA THR A 124 -0.15 9.61 -6.37
C THR A 124 -0.81 8.44 -7.11
N TYR A 125 -0.17 7.26 -7.07
CA TYR A 125 -0.65 6.02 -7.64
C TYR A 125 -0.47 4.90 -6.61
N LEU A 126 -1.56 4.19 -6.31
CA LEU A 126 -1.55 2.98 -5.51
C LEU A 126 -2.33 1.89 -6.25
N ASP A 127 -1.65 0.79 -6.55
CA ASP A 127 -2.24 -0.44 -7.03
C ASP A 127 -1.93 -1.58 -6.06
N CYS A 128 -2.98 -2.07 -5.42
CA CYS A 128 -2.96 -3.19 -4.46
C CYS A 128 -4.00 -4.26 -4.83
N GLN A 129 -4.38 -4.30 -6.11
CA GLN A 129 -5.35 -5.24 -6.66
C GLN A 129 -4.95 -6.70 -6.41
N ASP A 130 -5.93 -7.60 -6.26
CA ASP A 130 -5.71 -9.05 -6.04
C ASP A 130 -4.75 -9.33 -4.88
N ASN A 131 -5.22 -8.97 -3.69
CA ASN A 131 -4.60 -9.25 -2.41
C ASN A 131 -5.68 -9.76 -1.43
N GLN A 132 -5.34 -9.86 -0.14
CA GLN A 132 -6.24 -10.35 0.91
C GLN A 132 -6.53 -9.24 1.94
N LEU A 133 -6.51 -7.98 1.53
CA LEU A 133 -6.70 -6.84 2.42
C LEU A 133 -8.13 -6.82 2.97
N THR A 134 -8.25 -6.73 4.30
CA THR A 134 -9.55 -6.56 4.98
C THR A 134 -9.89 -5.11 5.28
N SER A 135 -8.88 -4.24 5.26
CA SER A 135 -8.99 -2.80 5.48
C SER A 135 -7.90 -2.08 4.70
N LEU A 136 -8.19 -0.87 4.24
CA LEU A 136 -7.22 0.01 3.59
C LEU A 136 -7.49 1.46 4.03
N ASP A 137 -6.50 2.07 4.70
CA ASP A 137 -6.56 3.49 5.10
C ASP A 137 -5.69 4.31 4.15
N VAL A 138 -6.33 5.17 3.36
CA VAL A 138 -5.69 6.10 2.43
C VAL A 138 -5.86 7.56 2.84
N SER A 139 -6.28 7.82 4.08
CA SER A 139 -6.60 9.18 4.58
C SER A 139 -5.40 10.12 4.59
N SER A 140 -4.18 9.59 4.73
CA SER A 140 -2.94 10.36 4.70
C SER A 140 -2.42 10.64 3.28
N ASN A 141 -2.93 9.92 2.27
CA ASN A 141 -2.46 9.97 0.89
C ASN A 141 -3.31 10.94 0.05
N THR A 142 -3.43 12.18 0.53
CA THR A 142 -4.27 13.24 -0.09
C THR A 142 -3.88 13.61 -1.53
N ALA A 143 -2.68 13.23 -1.96
CA ALA A 143 -2.18 13.41 -3.32
C ALA A 143 -2.57 12.26 -4.29
N LEU A 144 -3.26 11.22 -3.82
CA LEU A 144 -3.67 10.09 -4.66
C LEU A 144 -4.56 10.56 -5.82
N THR A 145 -4.15 10.19 -7.03
CA THR A 145 -4.87 10.45 -8.28
C THR A 145 -5.47 9.18 -8.86
N SER A 146 -4.88 8.02 -8.54
CA SER A 146 -5.30 6.69 -8.96
C SER A 146 -5.21 5.72 -7.80
N LEU A 147 -6.34 5.08 -7.48
CA LEU A 147 -6.43 4.00 -6.51
C LEU A 147 -7.04 2.77 -7.18
N ASN A 148 -6.27 1.69 -7.26
CA ASN A 148 -6.78 0.36 -7.55
C ASN A 148 -6.65 -0.52 -6.30
N CYS A 149 -7.80 -0.97 -5.79
CA CYS A 149 -7.93 -1.91 -4.68
C CYS A 149 -8.91 -3.04 -5.01
N GLU A 150 -9.09 -3.33 -6.31
CA GLU A 150 -9.96 -4.41 -6.78
C GLU A 150 -9.55 -5.77 -6.21
N ILE A 151 -10.50 -6.71 -6.14
CA ILE A 151 -10.25 -8.11 -5.77
C ILE A 151 -9.52 -8.19 -4.42
N ASN A 152 -10.19 -7.74 -3.38
CA ASN A 152 -9.73 -7.79 -1.99
C ASN A 152 -10.90 -8.22 -1.09
N GLN A 153 -10.77 -8.03 0.23
CA GLN A 153 -11.78 -8.39 1.22
C GLN A 153 -12.25 -7.16 2.02
N LEU A 154 -12.18 -5.97 1.41
CA LEU A 154 -12.55 -4.71 2.06
C LEU A 154 -14.05 -4.69 2.35
N THR A 155 -14.43 -4.23 3.54
CA THR A 155 -15.85 -4.04 3.93
C THR A 155 -16.25 -2.58 3.97
N ILE A 156 -15.29 -1.69 4.18
CA ILE A 156 -15.45 -0.24 4.19
C ILE A 156 -14.29 0.35 3.41
N LEU A 157 -14.58 1.35 2.59
CA LEU A 157 -13.57 2.18 1.94
C LEU A 157 -13.96 3.65 2.10
N ASP A 158 -13.08 4.43 2.72
CA ASP A 158 -13.23 5.87 2.86
C ASP A 158 -12.16 6.59 2.02
N VAL A 159 -12.63 7.31 1.00
CA VAL A 159 -11.78 8.13 0.13
C VAL A 159 -12.10 9.62 0.25
N SER A 160 -12.80 10.04 1.30
CA SER A 160 -13.22 11.44 1.53
C SER A 160 -12.06 12.43 1.62
N ALA A 161 -10.87 11.97 2.05
CA ALA A 161 -9.67 12.78 2.11
C ALA A 161 -8.93 12.90 0.76
N ASN A 162 -9.23 12.05 -0.22
CA ASN A 162 -8.47 11.93 -1.47
C ASN A 162 -9.07 12.82 -2.57
N THR A 163 -9.05 14.14 -2.35
CA THR A 163 -9.65 15.15 -3.24
C THR A 163 -8.93 15.35 -4.58
N ALA A 164 -7.90 14.55 -4.87
CA ALA A 164 -7.16 14.56 -6.13
C ALA A 164 -7.47 13.33 -7.00
N LEU A 165 -8.33 12.41 -6.54
CA LEU A 165 -8.66 11.20 -7.29
C LEU A 165 -9.27 11.52 -8.65
N THR A 166 -8.86 10.73 -9.63
CA THR A 166 -9.37 10.75 -11.00
C THR A 166 -9.70 9.35 -11.51
N LEU A 167 -9.15 8.31 -10.86
CA LEU A 167 -9.44 6.91 -11.10
C LEU A 167 -9.65 6.21 -9.76
N LEU A 168 -10.77 5.49 -9.62
CA LEU A 168 -11.06 4.66 -8.46
C LEU A 168 -11.61 3.31 -8.92
N TYR A 169 -10.89 2.24 -8.61
CA TYR A 169 -11.33 0.87 -8.84
C TYR A 169 -11.34 0.11 -7.51
N CYS A 170 -12.51 -0.38 -7.13
CA CYS A 170 -12.76 -1.13 -5.90
C CYS A 170 -13.68 -2.34 -6.14
N MET A 171 -13.78 -2.78 -7.40
CA MET A 171 -14.56 -3.94 -7.82
C MET A 171 -14.13 -5.22 -7.08
N GLY A 172 -15.07 -6.14 -6.85
CA GLY A 172 -14.74 -7.46 -6.32
C GLY A 172 -14.26 -7.43 -4.88
N ASN A 173 -14.86 -6.58 -4.06
CA ASN A 173 -14.66 -6.51 -2.61
C ASN A 173 -15.93 -6.98 -1.88
N GLN A 174 -16.00 -6.70 -0.58
CA GLN A 174 -17.18 -6.97 0.27
C GLN A 174 -17.74 -5.65 0.81
N LEU A 175 -17.59 -4.54 0.07
CA LEU A 175 -17.92 -3.21 0.56
C LEU A 175 -19.41 -3.15 0.89
N ILE A 176 -19.72 -2.76 2.13
CA ILE A 176 -21.05 -2.39 2.60
C ILE A 176 -21.18 -0.87 2.75
N HIS A 177 -20.04 -0.16 2.73
CA HIS A 177 -19.96 1.29 2.82
C HIS A 177 -18.80 1.80 1.97
N LEU A 178 -19.08 2.82 1.16
CA LEU A 178 -18.11 3.54 0.36
C LEU A 178 -18.36 5.04 0.55
N ASN A 179 -17.41 5.73 1.18
CA ASN A 179 -17.47 7.18 1.39
C ASN A 179 -16.66 7.92 0.32
N MET A 180 -17.36 8.57 -0.61
CA MET A 180 -16.79 9.39 -1.68
C MET A 180 -17.12 10.87 -1.56
N LYS A 181 -17.29 11.38 -0.33
CA LYS A 181 -17.41 12.82 -0.04
C LYS A 181 -16.09 13.58 -0.20
N ASN A 182 -15.43 13.40 -1.34
CA ASN A 182 -14.14 14.00 -1.67
C ASN A 182 -14.26 15.15 -2.68
N GLY A 183 -15.48 15.42 -3.18
CA GLY A 183 -15.76 16.51 -4.11
C GLY A 183 -15.15 16.32 -5.50
N VAL A 184 -14.84 15.08 -5.90
CA VAL A 184 -14.34 14.76 -7.26
C VAL A 184 -15.29 13.89 -8.06
N THR A 185 -16.55 13.77 -7.65
CA THR A 185 -17.56 12.92 -8.29
C THR A 185 -17.64 13.15 -9.81
N ASP A 186 -17.69 14.40 -10.26
CA ASP A 186 -17.72 14.75 -11.68
C ASP A 186 -16.33 14.86 -12.35
N GLY A 187 -15.28 14.73 -11.56
CA GLY A 187 -13.87 14.72 -11.99
C GLY A 187 -13.29 13.33 -12.21
N LEU A 188 -13.95 12.26 -11.74
CA LEU A 188 -13.52 10.89 -11.99
C LEU A 188 -13.65 10.55 -13.48
N THR A 189 -12.52 10.18 -14.07
CA THR A 189 -12.45 9.69 -15.45
C THR A 189 -12.76 8.20 -15.54
N SER A 190 -12.61 7.48 -14.44
CA SER A 190 -12.95 6.07 -14.31
C SER A 190 -13.37 5.75 -12.88
N PHE A 191 -14.42 4.96 -12.75
CA PHE A 191 -14.98 4.54 -11.47
C PHE A 191 -15.57 3.14 -11.61
N ASP A 192 -15.15 2.19 -10.77
CA ASP A 192 -15.75 0.86 -10.72
C ASP A 192 -15.89 0.41 -9.26
N ALA A 193 -17.13 0.21 -8.84
CA ALA A 193 -17.51 -0.32 -7.52
C ALA A 193 -18.42 -1.55 -7.65
N THR A 194 -18.40 -2.23 -8.80
CA THR A 194 -19.19 -3.45 -9.04
C THR A 194 -18.72 -4.63 -8.20
N ASP A 195 -19.51 -5.71 -8.17
CA ASP A 195 -19.21 -6.92 -7.42
C ASP A 195 -18.90 -6.65 -5.94
N ASN A 196 -19.73 -5.83 -5.30
CA ASN A 196 -19.69 -5.49 -3.89
C ASN A 196 -21.01 -5.83 -3.17
N SER A 197 -21.12 -5.47 -1.89
CA SER A 197 -22.37 -5.59 -1.10
C SER A 197 -22.99 -4.22 -0.82
N LEU A 198 -22.70 -3.24 -1.68
CA LEU A 198 -23.17 -1.87 -1.52
C LEU A 198 -24.68 -1.81 -1.78
N ILE A 199 -25.38 -1.03 -0.96
CA ILE A 199 -26.76 -0.60 -1.22
C ILE A 199 -26.81 0.89 -1.53
N CYS A 200 -25.82 1.64 -1.08
CA CYS A 200 -25.72 3.09 -1.17
C CYS A 200 -24.25 3.49 -1.15
N ILE A 201 -23.88 4.47 -1.96
CA ILE A 201 -22.55 5.10 -1.97
C ILE A 201 -22.68 6.55 -1.52
N GLU A 202 -21.90 6.96 -0.53
CA GLU A 202 -21.98 8.33 -0.01
C GLU A 202 -21.23 9.29 -0.93
N VAL A 203 -21.90 10.36 -1.32
CA VAL A 203 -21.33 11.48 -2.10
C VAL A 203 -21.72 12.81 -1.45
N ASN A 204 -21.18 13.92 -1.93
CA ASN A 204 -21.66 15.23 -1.47
C ASN A 204 -23.11 15.47 -1.95
N ALA A 205 -23.89 16.28 -1.22
CA ALA A 205 -25.29 16.54 -1.55
C ALA A 205 -25.48 17.09 -2.97
N GLU A 206 -24.55 17.93 -3.42
CA GLU A 206 -24.51 18.53 -4.75
C GLU A 206 -24.19 17.53 -5.86
N ASP A 207 -23.60 16.38 -5.53
CA ASP A 207 -23.10 15.39 -6.48
C ASP A 207 -24.09 14.24 -6.71
N VAL A 208 -25.14 14.12 -5.88
CA VAL A 208 -26.13 13.02 -5.94
C VAL A 208 -26.78 12.90 -7.31
N ASP A 209 -27.22 14.03 -7.90
CA ASP A 209 -27.86 14.04 -9.22
C ASP A 209 -26.88 13.60 -10.31
N TYR A 210 -25.64 14.09 -10.28
CA TYR A 210 -24.60 13.72 -11.24
C TYR A 210 -24.27 12.22 -11.14
N ALA A 211 -24.01 11.73 -9.93
CA ALA A 211 -23.69 10.33 -9.67
C ALA A 211 -24.81 9.40 -10.15
N THR A 212 -26.06 9.74 -9.84
CA THR A 212 -27.24 8.95 -10.25
C THR A 212 -27.41 8.88 -11.77
N GLU A 213 -27.08 9.96 -12.50
CA GLU A 213 -27.19 9.99 -13.96
C GLU A 213 -26.00 9.31 -14.67
N ASN A 214 -24.79 9.41 -14.13
CA ASN A 214 -23.56 9.04 -14.83
C ASN A 214 -22.93 7.73 -14.34
N TRP A 215 -23.21 7.28 -13.12
CA TRP A 215 -22.71 6.02 -12.59
C TRP A 215 -23.85 5.04 -12.44
N THR A 216 -23.92 4.08 -13.36
CA THR A 216 -25.06 3.17 -13.46
C THR A 216 -24.59 1.73 -13.58
N SER A 217 -25.52 0.80 -13.42
CA SER A 217 -25.24 -0.61 -13.72
C SER A 217 -25.15 -0.90 -15.22
N GLU A 218 -25.71 -0.03 -16.08
CA GLU A 218 -25.65 -0.22 -17.55
C GLU A 218 -24.28 0.09 -18.13
N ASN A 219 -23.56 1.05 -17.54
CA ASN A 219 -22.19 1.40 -17.91
C ASN A 219 -21.12 0.77 -17.00
N GLY A 220 -21.52 -0.11 -16.08
CA GLY A 220 -20.62 -0.94 -15.29
C GLY A 220 -19.90 -0.21 -14.16
N ASN A 221 -20.42 0.92 -13.67
CA ASN A 221 -19.80 1.62 -12.54
C ASN A 221 -20.23 1.04 -11.18
N ILE A 222 -21.47 0.53 -11.09
CA ILE A 222 -22.07 0.05 -9.84
C ILE A 222 -22.96 -1.17 -10.08
N ASP A 223 -23.23 -1.92 -9.02
CA ASP A 223 -24.20 -3.03 -9.05
C ASP A 223 -25.64 -2.53 -9.17
N VAL A 224 -26.53 -3.41 -9.67
CA VAL A 224 -27.95 -3.09 -9.82
C VAL A 224 -28.61 -2.78 -8.47
N GLY A 225 -29.28 -1.63 -8.38
CA GLY A 225 -30.02 -1.21 -7.19
C GLY A 225 -29.21 -0.39 -6.18
N VAL A 226 -27.91 -0.21 -6.41
CA VAL A 226 -27.09 0.75 -5.65
C VAL A 226 -27.60 2.17 -5.92
N ILE A 227 -27.75 2.96 -4.87
CA ILE A 227 -28.13 4.37 -4.94
C ILE A 227 -26.98 5.29 -4.49
N PHE A 228 -27.11 6.59 -4.72
CA PHE A 228 -26.23 7.62 -4.19
C PHE A 228 -27.02 8.52 -3.25
N ASP A 229 -26.43 8.88 -2.11
CA ASP A 229 -27.04 9.81 -1.16
C ASP A 229 -25.94 10.59 -0.42
N GLU A 230 -26.31 11.74 0.14
CA GLU A 230 -25.45 12.44 1.10
C GLU A 230 -25.27 11.60 2.37
N TYR A 231 -26.25 10.78 2.74
CA TYR A 231 -26.17 9.95 3.95
C TYR A 231 -26.64 8.52 3.67
N CYS A 232 -25.68 7.62 3.48
CA CYS A 232 -25.96 6.20 3.36
C CYS A 232 -26.05 5.59 4.76
N VAL A 233 -27.13 4.85 5.02
CA VAL A 233 -27.26 4.07 6.25
C VAL A 233 -27.24 2.61 5.86
N PRO A 234 -26.14 1.87 6.09
CA PRO A 234 -26.11 0.44 5.83
C PRO A 234 -27.23 -0.27 6.62
N GLU A 235 -27.78 -1.36 6.08
CA GLU A 235 -28.81 -2.11 6.81
C GLU A 235 -28.30 -2.57 8.18
N GLY A 236 -29.05 -2.25 9.24
CA GLY A 236 -28.68 -2.55 10.63
C GLY A 236 -27.88 -1.46 11.35
N TYR A 237 -27.47 -0.41 10.65
CA TYR A 237 -26.77 0.73 11.24
C TYR A 237 -27.73 1.90 11.51
N THR A 238 -27.38 2.75 12.47
CA THR A 238 -28.09 4.00 12.75
C THR A 238 -27.17 5.15 12.37
N TYR A 239 -27.65 6.06 11.52
CA TYR A 239 -26.88 7.24 11.16
C TYR A 239 -26.68 8.15 12.38
N ILE A 240 -25.43 8.55 12.61
CA ILE A 240 -25.04 9.46 13.68
C ILE A 240 -24.49 10.74 13.05
N SER A 241 -25.29 11.80 13.10
CA SER A 241 -24.99 13.07 12.43
C SER A 241 -23.89 13.91 13.10
N ASP A 242 -23.46 13.55 14.30
CA ASP A 242 -22.42 14.28 15.04
C ASP A 242 -21.11 13.49 14.97
N ASN A 243 -20.14 14.02 14.22
CA ASN A 243 -18.86 13.35 14.01
C ASN A 243 -18.07 13.13 15.32
N ASN A 244 -18.22 13.99 16.33
CA ASN A 244 -17.57 13.76 17.62
C ASN A 244 -18.24 12.61 18.38
N PHE A 245 -19.56 12.45 18.22
CA PHE A 245 -20.28 11.34 18.82
C PHE A 245 -19.93 10.01 18.15
N GLU A 246 -19.84 9.99 16.82
CA GLU A 246 -19.41 8.81 16.07
C GLU A 246 -18.00 8.37 16.48
N GLN A 247 -17.03 9.28 16.47
CA GLN A 247 -15.65 8.98 16.89
C GLN A 247 -15.56 8.52 18.34
N ALA A 248 -16.42 9.02 19.22
CA ALA A 248 -16.48 8.54 20.61
C ALA A 248 -17.00 7.10 20.70
N LEU A 249 -17.96 6.70 19.88
CA LEU A 249 -18.46 5.33 19.84
C LEU A 249 -17.42 4.37 19.28
N ILE A 250 -16.74 4.76 18.20
CA ILE A 250 -15.59 4.02 17.63
C ILE A 250 -14.51 3.83 18.70
N GLY A 251 -14.14 4.89 19.43
CA GLY A 251 -13.17 4.82 20.53
C GLY A 251 -13.60 3.96 21.72
N LEU A 252 -14.90 3.64 21.83
CA LEU A 252 -15.47 2.73 22.82
C LEU A 252 -15.65 1.30 22.29
N GLY A 253 -15.38 1.05 21.00
CA GLY A 253 -15.48 -0.25 20.34
C GLY A 253 -16.92 -0.70 20.04
N TYR A 254 -17.83 0.26 19.81
CA TYR A 254 -19.20 0.00 19.32
C TYR A 254 -19.28 0.05 17.80
#